data_AF-A0A969KM35-F1
#
_entry.id   AF-A0A969KM35-F1
#
_cell.length_a   1.000
_cell.length_b   1.000
_cell.length_c   1.000
_cell.angle_alpha   90.00
_cell.angle_beta   90.00
_cell.angle_gamma   90.00
#
_symmetry.space_group_name_H-M   'P 1'
#
loop_
_entity.id
_entity.type
_entity.pdbx_description
1 polymer ?
#
loop_
_entity_poly.entity_id
_entity_poly.type
_entity_poly.pdbx_seq_one_letter_code
_entity_poly.pdbx_strand_id
1 'polypeptide(L)'
;MQRPNILMIVADQQRRDTIGAYGSAIVRTPAIDRLAGEGMTFDNAFTPCGLCSPTRASMLTGVYPHKHEVLTNIQFHPVRNQLQPEADILASGLAEQGYRLGYVGKWHVNLEKDPTAFGFEQYVSPKDYATYRRQLRIAEPPEARNYVQLVTATDPIPSEQALPAFLTDHALRMMGEFSQETDHPFFIRLDFDGPHPPLVVSEPYASMFDPASISPFPNYDDPLENKPAIQRIKRKHWKTESMDWSDWQPLVAAYFGMVAQIDDQVARVLDELERLRGEPTLLPTAIEELLRYDGPVQATIRVAREDLEIDGHHLEEGSLVLVGIGAANHDPAVFREPERLDVGRDPNPHLAFGFGAHFCMGAPLARLEAEIAFRVLLERFPHMALATEAPEFR
;
A
#
# COMPACT_ATOMS: atom_id res chain seq x y z
N MET A 1 -16.19 -12.51 21.58
CA MET A 1 -15.89 -11.43 20.63
C MET A 1 -14.98 -12.01 19.57
N GLN A 2 -15.24 -11.71 18.29
CA GLN A 2 -14.30 -12.04 17.21
C GLN A 2 -13.00 -11.27 17.45
N ARG A 3 -11.85 -11.93 17.27
CA ARG A 3 -10.54 -11.30 17.42
C ARG A 3 -10.35 -10.29 16.27
N PRO A 4 -9.87 -9.06 16.53
CA PRO A 4 -9.73 -8.06 15.48
C PRO A 4 -8.52 -8.35 14.60
N ASN A 5 -8.63 -7.99 13.32
CA ASN A 5 -7.48 -7.79 12.45
C ASN A 5 -6.67 -6.58 12.94
N ILE A 6 -5.36 -6.63 12.74
CA ILE A 6 -4.42 -5.60 13.19
C ILE A 6 -3.57 -5.17 12.00
N LEU A 7 -3.58 -3.87 11.69
CA LEU A 7 -2.67 -3.26 10.73
C LEU A 7 -1.76 -2.27 11.48
N MET A 8 -0.46 -2.42 11.32
CA MET A 8 0.54 -1.51 11.88
C MET A 8 1.25 -0.77 10.75
N ILE A 9 1.04 0.54 10.67
CA ILE A 9 1.68 1.42 9.70
C ILE A 9 2.86 2.13 10.39
N VAL A 10 4.03 2.10 9.77
CA VAL A 10 5.25 2.72 10.30
C VAL A 10 5.89 3.54 9.19
N ALA A 11 6.26 4.79 9.48
CA ALA A 11 7.07 5.63 8.61
C ALA A 11 8.43 5.88 9.25
N ASP A 12 9.51 5.59 8.52
CA ASP A 12 10.86 5.76 9.04
C ASP A 12 11.28 7.24 9.02
N GLN A 13 11.80 7.73 10.15
CA GLN A 13 12.30 9.09 10.30
C GLN A 13 11.24 10.21 10.06
N GLN A 14 9.95 9.91 10.21
CA GLN A 14 8.90 10.93 10.19
C GLN A 14 8.89 11.73 11.49
N ARG A 15 8.83 13.06 11.39
CA ARG A 15 8.74 13.96 12.54
C ARG A 15 7.28 14.19 12.93
N ARG A 16 7.05 14.35 14.23
CA ARG A 16 5.72 14.67 14.78
C ARG A 16 5.15 15.98 14.21
N ASP A 17 6.00 16.97 13.98
CA ASP A 17 5.60 18.31 13.55
C ASP A 17 5.31 18.43 12.05
N THR A 18 5.25 17.32 11.32
CA THR A 18 4.74 17.26 9.94
C THR A 18 3.37 16.59 9.83
N ILE A 19 2.69 16.35 10.96
CA ILE A 19 1.36 15.73 11.02
C ILE A 19 0.34 16.77 11.51
N GLY A 20 -0.73 16.98 10.75
CA GLY A 20 -1.77 17.98 11.03
C GLY A 20 -2.43 17.80 12.40
N ALA A 21 -2.74 16.57 12.78
CA ALA A 21 -3.31 16.21 14.08
C ALA A 21 -2.45 16.60 15.28
N TYR A 22 -1.14 16.80 15.09
CA TYR A 22 -0.22 17.31 16.12
C TYR A 22 0.05 18.81 16.01
N GLY A 23 -0.73 19.53 15.21
CA GLY A 23 -0.67 20.99 15.03
C GLY A 23 0.24 21.47 13.91
N SER A 24 0.69 20.58 13.00
CA SER A 24 1.43 21.00 11.80
C SER A 24 0.56 21.91 10.94
N ALA A 25 1.03 23.13 10.69
CA ALA A 25 0.49 24.00 9.64
C ALA A 25 1.27 23.87 8.31
N ILE A 26 2.30 23.02 8.27
CA ILE A 26 3.29 22.97 7.20
C ILE A 26 2.89 21.94 6.15
N VAL A 27 2.77 20.68 6.56
CA VAL A 27 2.29 19.59 5.71
C VAL A 27 0.85 19.27 6.10
N ARG A 28 -0.03 19.15 5.10
CA ARG A 28 -1.40 18.67 5.29
C ARG A 28 -1.38 17.14 5.19
N THR A 29 -1.92 16.47 6.20
CA THR A 29 -1.98 15.01 6.28
C THR A 29 -3.42 14.54 6.54
N PRO A 30 -4.39 14.85 5.65
CA PRO A 30 -5.80 14.59 5.89
C PRO A 30 -6.13 13.13 6.24
N ALA A 31 -5.41 12.15 5.70
CA ALA A 31 -5.68 10.74 5.99
C ALA A 31 -5.22 10.34 7.40
N ILE A 32 -4.01 10.74 7.80
CA ILE A 32 -3.52 10.55 9.17
C ILE A 32 -4.37 11.35 10.16
N ASP A 33 -4.82 12.56 9.78
CA ASP A 33 -5.68 13.40 10.62
C ASP A 33 -7.07 12.77 10.81
N ARG A 34 -7.62 12.16 9.76
CA ARG A 34 -8.85 11.35 9.84
C ARG A 34 -8.68 10.17 10.80
N LEU A 35 -7.60 9.39 10.63
CA LEU A 35 -7.30 8.26 11.53
C LEU A 35 -7.18 8.71 13.00
N ALA A 36 -6.55 9.86 13.23
CA ALA A 36 -6.45 10.47 14.55
C ALA A 36 -7.83 10.87 15.10
N GLY A 37 -8.69 11.46 14.27
CA GLY A 37 -10.04 11.90 14.65
C GLY A 37 -11.02 10.76 14.94
N GLU A 38 -10.86 9.61 14.27
CA GLU A 38 -11.64 8.39 14.51
C GLU A 38 -11.08 7.51 15.63
N GLY A 39 -9.85 7.79 16.08
CA GLY A 39 -9.09 6.98 17.01
C GLY A 39 -8.59 7.74 18.24
N MET A 40 -7.33 7.50 18.58
CA MET A 40 -6.65 8.14 19.71
C MET A 40 -5.23 8.52 19.33
N THR A 41 -4.82 9.72 19.71
CA THR A 41 -3.46 10.23 19.56
C THR A 41 -2.69 10.15 20.88
N PHE A 42 -1.36 10.12 20.79
CA PHE A 42 -0.47 10.13 21.95
C PHE A 42 0.50 11.30 21.87
N ASP A 43 0.33 12.30 22.73
CA ASP A 43 1.19 13.49 22.72
C ASP A 43 2.62 13.23 23.18
N ASN A 44 2.81 12.18 23.99
CA ASN A 44 4.08 11.84 24.63
C ASN A 44 4.50 10.40 24.30
N ALA A 45 4.63 10.10 23.01
CA ALA A 45 5.16 8.83 22.52
C ALA A 45 6.63 8.99 22.11
N PHE A 46 7.53 8.18 22.70
CA PHE A 46 8.96 8.24 22.46
C PHE A 46 9.50 6.88 22.00
N THR A 47 10.35 6.88 20.99
CA THR A 47 11.15 5.70 20.66
C THR A 47 12.21 5.48 21.76
N PRO A 48 12.62 4.23 22.03
CA PRO A 48 13.61 3.96 23.06
C PRO A 48 15.00 4.53 22.73
N CYS A 49 15.26 4.83 21.44
CA CYS A 49 16.40 5.61 20.99
C CYS A 49 16.14 6.23 19.61
N GLY A 50 17.04 7.12 19.16
CA GLY A 50 16.95 7.78 17.85
C GLY A 50 17.60 7.00 16.69
N LEU A 51 17.52 5.66 16.68
CA LEU A 51 18.12 4.80 15.64
C LEU A 51 17.11 3.75 15.15
N CYS A 52 17.20 3.40 13.86
CA CYS A 52 16.29 2.48 13.17
C CYS A 52 16.33 1.06 13.76
N SER A 53 17.46 0.34 13.67
CA SER A 53 17.52 -1.08 14.03
C SER A 53 17.17 -1.36 15.50
N PRO A 54 17.71 -0.61 16.49
CA PRO A 54 17.35 -0.83 17.89
C PRO A 54 15.87 -0.58 18.17
N THR A 55 15.30 0.49 17.60
CA THR A 55 13.88 0.83 17.79
C THR A 55 12.97 -0.23 17.18
N ARG A 56 13.27 -0.67 15.96
CA ARG A 56 12.51 -1.75 15.28
C ARG A 56 12.61 -3.07 16.04
N ALA A 57 13.80 -3.40 16.58
CA ALA A 57 13.96 -4.56 17.45
C ALA A 57 13.14 -4.43 18.75
N SER A 58 13.09 -3.24 19.37
CA SER A 58 12.22 -3.00 20.53
C SER A 58 10.73 -3.13 20.18
N MET A 59 10.30 -2.78 18.97
CA MET A 59 8.92 -2.98 18.52
C MET A 59 8.52 -4.46 18.44
N LEU A 60 9.43 -5.36 18.05
CA LEU A 60 9.17 -6.80 17.95
C LEU A 60 9.29 -7.51 19.31
N THR A 61 10.12 -7.00 20.20
CA THR A 61 10.46 -7.66 21.47
C THR A 61 9.73 -7.09 22.67
N GLY A 62 9.19 -5.87 22.57
CA GLY A 62 8.56 -5.17 23.70
C GLY A 62 9.53 -4.76 24.82
N VAL A 63 10.85 -4.86 24.60
CA VAL A 63 11.87 -4.52 25.61
C VAL A 63 12.86 -3.47 25.08
N TYR A 64 13.54 -2.78 26.00
CA TYR A 64 14.53 -1.77 25.66
C TYR A 64 15.78 -2.34 24.96
N PRO A 65 16.54 -1.51 24.21
CA PRO A 65 17.76 -1.93 23.50
C PRO A 65 18.81 -2.67 24.32
N HIS A 66 18.97 -2.35 25.60
CA HIS A 66 19.92 -3.04 26.47
C HIS A 66 19.51 -4.47 26.85
N LYS A 67 18.27 -4.89 26.55
CA LYS A 67 17.77 -6.25 26.81
C LYS A 67 17.91 -7.15 25.59
N HIS A 68 17.55 -6.65 24.41
CA HIS A 68 17.72 -7.39 23.15
C HIS A 68 19.08 -7.14 22.48
N GLU A 69 19.92 -6.28 23.07
CA GLU A 69 21.34 -6.02 22.73
C GLU A 69 21.63 -5.50 21.31
N VAL A 70 20.61 -5.26 20.48
CA VAL A 70 20.72 -4.48 19.24
C VAL A 70 20.84 -3.00 19.62
N LEU A 71 22.08 -2.52 19.79
CA LEU A 71 22.37 -1.16 20.29
C LEU A 71 22.63 -0.12 19.19
N THR A 72 22.89 -0.55 17.96
CA THR A 72 23.21 0.31 16.81
C THR A 72 22.55 -0.19 15.54
N ASN A 73 22.53 0.63 14.48
CA ASN A 73 22.13 0.15 13.16
C ASN A 73 23.07 -0.98 12.68
N ILE A 74 22.47 -2.09 12.28
CA ILE A 74 23.15 -3.38 12.02
C ILE A 74 24.13 -3.34 10.84
N GLN A 75 24.06 -2.31 9.99
CA GLN A 75 24.87 -2.15 8.78
C GLN A 75 26.20 -1.43 9.01
N PHE A 76 26.28 -0.56 10.03
CA PHE A 76 27.32 0.48 10.08
C PHE A 76 28.32 0.31 11.22
N HIS A 77 28.01 -0.49 12.24
CA HIS A 77 28.84 -0.59 13.44
C HIS A 77 29.65 -1.91 13.48
N PRO A 78 30.91 -1.89 13.97
CA PRO A 78 31.74 -3.09 14.07
C PRO A 78 31.26 -4.10 15.12
N VAL A 79 30.62 -3.63 16.19
CA VAL A 79 29.92 -4.50 17.15
C VAL A 79 28.50 -4.71 16.60
N ARG A 80 28.32 -5.82 15.87
CA ARG A 80 27.06 -6.18 15.22
C ARG A 80 26.33 -7.16 16.11
N ASN A 81 25.30 -6.69 16.81
CA ASN A 81 24.26 -7.59 17.27
C ASN A 81 23.00 -7.35 16.44
N GLN A 82 22.34 -8.44 16.08
CA GLN A 82 21.16 -8.46 15.22
C GLN A 82 20.09 -9.24 15.96
N LEU A 83 18.83 -8.84 15.78
CA LEU A 83 17.74 -9.56 16.43
C LEU A 83 17.70 -10.99 15.87
N GLN A 84 17.59 -11.98 16.74
CA GLN A 84 17.40 -13.37 16.34
C GLN A 84 15.91 -13.75 16.46
N PRO A 85 15.40 -14.67 15.63
CA PRO A 85 13.99 -15.06 15.64
C PRO A 85 13.45 -15.45 17.01
N GLU A 86 14.26 -16.13 17.82
CA GLU A 86 13.87 -16.65 19.13
C GLU A 86 13.65 -15.52 20.15
N ALA A 87 14.12 -14.31 19.86
CA ALA A 87 13.91 -13.14 20.69
C ALA A 87 12.62 -12.37 20.33
N ASP A 88 12.00 -12.64 19.17
CA ASP A 88 10.74 -12.02 18.78
C ASP A 88 9.60 -12.51 19.69
N ILE A 89 8.87 -11.55 20.26
CA ILE A 89 7.74 -11.81 21.16
C ILE A 89 6.42 -11.41 20.48
N LEU A 90 6.43 -10.37 19.65
CA LEU A 90 5.23 -9.84 19.01
C LEU A 90 4.72 -10.81 17.94
N ALA A 91 5.58 -11.18 16.99
CA ALA A 91 5.17 -12.03 15.87
C ALA A 91 4.83 -13.44 16.38
N SER A 92 5.72 -14.03 17.19
CA SER A 92 5.51 -15.35 17.79
C SER A 92 4.22 -15.40 18.63
N GLY A 93 4.00 -14.39 19.49
CA GLY A 93 2.79 -14.32 20.32
C GLY A 93 1.50 -14.18 19.51
N LEU A 94 1.50 -13.44 18.39
CA LEU A 94 0.35 -13.34 17.50
C LEU A 94 0.11 -14.65 16.74
N ALA A 95 1.15 -15.29 16.22
CA ALA A 95 1.06 -16.59 15.56
C ALA A 95 0.49 -17.67 16.50
N GLU A 96 0.91 -17.71 17.77
CA GLU A 96 0.34 -18.61 18.80
C GLU A 96 -1.15 -18.37 19.04
N GLN A 97 -1.63 -17.15 18.80
CA GLN A 97 -3.05 -16.80 18.83
C GLN A 97 -3.77 -17.02 17.49
N GLY A 98 -3.14 -17.71 16.54
CA GLY A 98 -3.74 -18.06 15.26
C GLY A 98 -3.88 -16.90 14.29
N TYR A 99 -3.10 -15.82 14.48
CA TYR A 99 -3.06 -14.71 13.53
C TYR A 99 -2.25 -15.08 12.29
N ARG A 100 -2.74 -14.68 11.12
CA ARG A 100 -1.95 -14.66 9.89
C ARG A 100 -0.99 -13.48 9.88
N LEU A 101 0.27 -13.69 9.54
CA LEU A 101 1.31 -12.68 9.72
C LEU A 101 1.89 -12.20 8.39
N GLY A 102 1.76 -10.91 8.11
CA GLY A 102 2.23 -10.29 6.88
C GLY A 102 3.17 -9.12 7.12
N TYR A 103 4.21 -8.98 6.28
CA TYR A 103 5.16 -7.88 6.39
C TYR A 103 5.42 -7.23 5.03
N VAL A 104 5.27 -5.91 4.95
CA VAL A 104 5.52 -5.13 3.74
C VAL A 104 6.38 -3.92 4.07
N GLY A 105 7.55 -3.83 3.45
CA GLY A 105 8.46 -2.69 3.58
C GLY A 105 9.71 -2.98 4.42
N LYS A 106 10.20 -1.96 5.14
CA LYS A 106 11.55 -1.93 5.69
C LYS A 106 11.74 -2.80 6.95
N TRP A 107 12.52 -3.88 6.83
CA TRP A 107 12.82 -4.78 7.95
C TRP A 107 13.85 -4.25 8.96
N HIS A 108 15.11 -4.13 8.54
CA HIS A 108 16.24 -3.47 9.25
C HIS A 108 16.59 -3.94 10.67
N VAL A 109 16.21 -5.14 11.10
CA VAL A 109 16.65 -5.75 12.39
C VAL A 109 17.62 -6.93 12.24
N ASN A 110 17.66 -7.55 11.05
CA ASN A 110 18.60 -8.62 10.70
C ASN A 110 18.92 -8.56 9.19
N LEU A 111 20.19 -8.76 8.82
CA LEU A 111 20.69 -8.71 7.43
C LEU A 111 20.65 -10.07 6.72
N GLU A 112 20.63 -11.15 7.48
CA GLU A 112 20.72 -12.52 6.99
C GLU A 112 19.34 -13.21 6.97
N LYS A 113 18.51 -12.88 7.95
CA LYS A 113 17.16 -13.42 8.13
C LYS A 113 16.12 -12.32 7.88
N ASP A 114 15.21 -12.57 6.95
CA ASP A 114 14.07 -11.70 6.66
C ASP A 114 12.88 -12.03 7.59
N PRO A 115 11.76 -11.30 7.52
CA PRO A 115 10.59 -11.55 8.37
C PRO A 115 10.06 -12.99 8.34
N THR A 116 10.27 -13.76 7.27
CA THR A 116 9.76 -15.14 7.21
C THR A 116 10.42 -16.06 8.24
N ALA A 117 11.69 -15.80 8.55
CA ALA A 117 12.41 -16.48 9.61
C ALA A 117 11.88 -16.13 11.02
N PHE A 118 11.06 -15.08 11.15
CA PHE A 118 10.44 -14.58 12.38
C PHE A 118 8.95 -14.96 12.47
N GLY A 119 8.46 -15.82 11.58
CA GLY A 119 7.09 -16.34 11.58
C GLY A 119 6.10 -15.59 10.67
N PHE A 120 6.55 -14.57 9.94
CA PHE A 120 5.71 -13.93 8.92
C PHE A 120 5.53 -14.86 7.70
N GLU A 121 4.29 -15.06 7.26
CA GLU A 121 3.96 -15.94 6.12
C GLU A 121 4.38 -15.32 4.78
N GLN A 122 4.21 -14.00 4.66
CA GLN A 122 4.51 -13.25 3.45
C GLN A 122 5.38 -12.03 3.76
N TYR A 123 6.34 -11.77 2.89
CA TYR A 123 7.21 -10.60 2.95
C TYR A 123 7.38 -9.93 1.59
N VAL A 124 7.17 -8.62 1.55
CA VAL A 124 7.49 -7.77 0.39
C VAL A 124 8.49 -6.71 0.82
N SER A 125 9.63 -6.68 0.16
CA SER A 125 10.78 -5.87 0.55
C SER A 125 11.05 -4.69 -0.39
N PRO A 126 11.82 -3.68 0.06
CA PRO A 126 12.36 -2.66 -0.84
C PRO A 126 13.25 -3.23 -1.96
N LYS A 127 13.80 -4.44 -1.81
CA LYS A 127 14.55 -5.11 -2.88
C LYS A 127 13.63 -5.61 -4.00
N ASP A 128 12.40 -5.99 -3.68
CA ASP A 128 11.38 -6.37 -4.66
C ASP A 128 10.97 -5.14 -5.48
N TYR A 129 10.80 -3.99 -4.83
CA TYR A 129 10.61 -2.72 -5.53
C TYR A 129 11.78 -2.37 -6.45
N ALA A 130 13.03 -2.50 -5.98
CA ALA A 130 14.19 -2.26 -6.84
C ALA A 130 14.20 -3.19 -8.07
N THR A 131 13.68 -4.40 -7.95
CA THR A 131 13.51 -5.32 -9.09
C THR A 131 12.38 -4.87 -10.02
N TYR A 132 11.23 -4.49 -9.46
CA TYR A 132 10.10 -3.92 -10.20
C TYR A 132 10.51 -2.68 -11.01
N ARG A 133 11.21 -1.73 -10.39
CA ARG A 133 11.70 -0.51 -11.06
C ARG A 133 12.62 -0.83 -12.24
N ARG A 134 13.55 -1.77 -12.09
CA ARG A 134 14.43 -2.22 -13.18
C ARG A 134 13.63 -2.83 -14.34
N GLN A 135 12.56 -3.57 -14.06
CA GLN A 135 11.69 -4.14 -15.10
C GLN A 135 10.95 -3.06 -15.88
N LEU A 136 10.54 -1.98 -15.21
CA LEU A 136 9.98 -0.79 -15.87
C LEU A 136 11.00 0.00 -16.69
N ARG A 137 12.30 -0.30 -16.57
CA ARG A 137 13.42 0.39 -17.24
C ARG A 137 13.45 1.90 -16.93
N ILE A 138 13.03 2.27 -15.74
CA ILE A 138 13.10 3.65 -15.25
C ILE A 138 14.46 3.87 -14.60
N ALA A 139 15.08 5.02 -14.87
CA ALA A 139 16.39 5.36 -14.33
C ALA A 139 16.37 5.39 -12.79
N GLU A 140 17.42 4.87 -12.14
CA GLU A 140 17.56 4.95 -10.68
C GLU A 140 17.82 6.40 -10.23
N PRO A 141 17.30 6.81 -9.07
CA PRO A 141 17.55 8.13 -8.53
C PRO A 141 18.99 8.22 -7.99
N PRO A 142 19.51 9.43 -7.74
CA PRO A 142 20.86 9.58 -7.20
C PRO A 142 20.98 8.94 -5.81
N GLU A 143 22.00 8.09 -5.65
CA GLU A 143 22.32 7.45 -4.37
C GLU A 143 23.26 8.30 -3.51
N ALA A 144 23.06 8.22 -2.19
CA ALA A 144 24.03 8.72 -1.23
C ALA A 144 25.27 7.82 -1.19
N ARG A 145 26.46 8.38 -1.36
CA ARG A 145 27.73 7.61 -1.35
C ARG A 145 28.10 7.07 0.04
N ASN A 146 27.51 7.62 1.09
CA ASN A 146 27.67 7.20 2.48
C ASN A 146 26.51 7.73 3.35
N TYR A 147 26.40 7.20 4.57
CA TYR A 147 25.31 7.50 5.50
C TYR A 147 25.20 8.98 5.93
N VAL A 148 26.25 9.79 5.76
CA VAL A 148 26.24 11.22 6.15
C VAL A 148 25.97 12.16 4.97
N GLN A 149 25.75 11.64 3.77
CA GLN A 149 25.44 12.46 2.60
C GLN A 149 23.92 12.63 2.45
N LEU A 150 23.47 13.87 2.47
CA LEU A 150 22.10 14.23 2.13
C LEU A 150 21.97 14.40 0.61
N VAL A 151 20.96 13.76 0.04
CA VAL A 151 20.66 13.79 -1.40
C VAL A 151 19.17 14.03 -1.57
N THR A 152 18.80 14.89 -2.51
CA THR A 152 17.43 15.09 -2.96
C THR A 152 17.35 15.16 -4.47
N ALA A 153 16.25 14.65 -5.02
CA ALA A 153 15.93 14.72 -6.44
C ALA A 153 14.44 14.48 -6.67
N THR A 154 13.92 15.00 -7.78
CA THR A 154 12.65 14.54 -8.33
C THR A 154 12.84 13.15 -8.93
N ASP A 155 12.03 12.21 -8.49
CA ASP A 155 12.02 10.86 -9.04
C ASP A 155 11.28 10.86 -10.39
N PRO A 156 11.88 10.37 -11.49
CA PRO A 156 11.19 10.27 -12.78
C PRO A 156 10.07 9.20 -12.80
N ILE A 157 9.96 8.34 -11.77
CA ILE A 157 8.87 7.38 -11.69
C ILE A 157 7.54 8.08 -11.36
N PRO A 158 6.42 7.74 -12.02
CA PRO A 158 5.10 8.20 -11.61
C PRO A 158 4.81 7.83 -10.15
N SER A 159 4.13 8.70 -9.42
CA SER A 159 3.91 8.50 -7.98
C SER A 159 3.14 7.23 -7.63
N GLU A 160 2.27 6.78 -8.54
CA GLU A 160 1.47 5.56 -8.47
C GLU A 160 2.33 4.29 -8.59
N GLN A 161 3.55 4.43 -9.13
CA GLN A 161 4.53 3.36 -9.26
C GLN A 161 5.71 3.52 -8.31
N ALA A 162 5.75 4.60 -7.51
CA ALA A 162 6.82 4.86 -6.56
C ALA A 162 6.79 3.86 -5.39
N LEU A 163 7.88 3.79 -4.61
CA LEU A 163 8.02 2.82 -3.52
C LEU A 163 6.84 2.84 -2.52
N PRO A 164 6.37 4.00 -2.01
CA PRO A 164 5.21 4.00 -1.11
C PRO A 164 3.96 3.39 -1.74
N ALA A 165 3.68 3.67 -3.01
CA ALA A 165 2.52 3.12 -3.72
C ALA A 165 2.68 1.61 -3.96
N PHE A 166 3.86 1.17 -4.40
CA PHE A 166 4.18 -0.25 -4.56
C PHE A 166 3.99 -1.04 -3.25
N LEU A 167 4.52 -0.54 -2.14
CA LEU A 167 4.35 -1.19 -0.84
C LEU A 167 2.88 -1.21 -0.42
N THR A 168 2.16 -0.13 -0.67
CA THR A 168 0.73 -0.06 -0.37
C THR A 168 -0.06 -1.08 -1.17
N ASP A 169 0.13 -1.17 -2.49
CA ASP A 169 -0.54 -2.15 -3.36
C ASP A 169 -0.34 -3.59 -2.89
N HIS A 170 0.87 -3.90 -2.44
CA HIS A 170 1.20 -5.21 -1.89
C HIS A 170 0.54 -5.45 -0.52
N ALA A 171 0.46 -4.43 0.34
CA ALA A 171 -0.27 -4.54 1.61
C ALA A 171 -1.78 -4.69 1.41
N LEU A 172 -2.39 -3.95 0.46
CA LEU A 172 -3.82 -4.09 0.13
C LEU A 172 -4.14 -5.50 -0.39
N ARG A 173 -3.31 -6.03 -1.31
CA ARG A 173 -3.47 -7.41 -1.79
C ARG A 173 -3.35 -8.44 -0.67
N MET A 174 -2.35 -8.29 0.19
CA MET A 174 -2.14 -9.17 1.33
C MET A 174 -3.32 -9.11 2.32
N MET A 175 -3.88 -7.92 2.57
CA MET A 175 -5.10 -7.79 3.38
C MET A 175 -6.28 -8.53 2.74
N GLY A 176 -6.51 -8.36 1.44
CA GLY A 176 -7.60 -9.01 0.72
C GLY A 176 -7.46 -10.54 0.64
N GLU A 177 -6.23 -11.05 0.52
CA GLU A 177 -5.91 -12.48 0.59
C GLU A 177 -6.16 -13.03 2.00
N PHE A 178 -5.65 -12.36 3.03
CA PHE A 178 -5.78 -12.84 4.41
C PHE A 178 -7.21 -12.75 4.94
N SER A 179 -8.00 -11.78 4.47
CA SER A 179 -9.40 -11.63 4.87
C SER A 179 -10.33 -12.73 4.35
N GLN A 180 -9.89 -13.57 3.40
CA GLN A 180 -10.69 -14.71 2.91
C GLN A 180 -10.87 -15.81 3.98
N GLU A 181 -9.94 -15.91 4.94
CA GLU A 181 -9.98 -16.92 6.00
C GLU A 181 -10.59 -16.33 7.29
N THR A 182 -11.92 -16.26 7.35
CA THR A 182 -12.64 -15.56 8.44
C THR A 182 -12.41 -16.10 9.87
N ASP A 183 -11.92 -17.35 9.99
CA ASP A 183 -11.57 -17.97 11.27
C ASP A 183 -10.20 -17.53 11.80
N HIS A 184 -9.36 -16.91 10.96
CA HIS A 184 -8.01 -16.47 11.29
C HIS A 184 -7.87 -14.95 11.10
N PRO A 185 -7.75 -14.15 12.18
CA PRO A 185 -7.47 -12.73 12.04
C PRO A 185 -6.08 -12.52 11.46
N PHE A 186 -5.81 -11.36 10.87
CA PHE A 186 -4.46 -11.02 10.39
C PHE A 186 -3.77 -9.95 11.23
N PHE A 187 -2.44 -10.00 11.20
CA PHE A 187 -1.54 -8.92 11.58
C PHE A 187 -0.65 -8.58 10.39
N ILE A 188 -0.80 -7.37 9.83
CA ILE A 188 0.02 -6.89 8.73
C ILE A 188 0.82 -5.68 9.21
N ARG A 189 2.10 -5.65 8.85
CA ARG A 189 2.98 -4.49 9.00
C ARG A 189 3.20 -3.83 7.65
N LEU A 190 2.96 -2.53 7.57
CA LEU A 190 3.28 -1.67 6.43
C LEU A 190 4.31 -0.63 6.88
N ASP A 191 5.58 -0.94 6.64
CA ASP A 191 6.73 -0.18 7.11
C ASP A 191 7.35 0.61 5.94
N PHE A 192 6.90 1.86 5.73
CA PHE A 192 7.45 2.77 4.74
C PHE A 192 8.91 3.15 5.06
N ASP A 193 9.76 3.18 4.03
CA ASP A 193 11.13 3.70 4.12
C ASP A 193 11.14 5.21 4.32
N GLY A 194 10.18 5.95 3.74
CA GLY A 194 10.11 7.39 3.82
C GLY A 194 9.53 7.91 5.15
N PRO A 195 9.78 9.19 5.49
CA PRO A 195 10.59 10.18 4.77
C PRO A 195 12.10 10.14 5.11
N HIS A 196 12.69 8.94 5.30
CA HIS A 196 14.14 8.78 5.46
C HIS A 196 14.92 9.08 4.16
N PRO A 197 16.13 9.68 4.22
CA PRO A 197 16.99 9.89 3.05
C PRO A 197 17.36 8.60 2.29
N PRO A 198 17.60 8.65 0.96
CA PRO A 198 17.62 9.85 0.12
C PRO A 198 16.23 10.48 -0.05
N LEU A 199 16.20 11.81 -0.11
CA LEU A 199 14.97 12.62 -0.17
C LEU A 199 14.50 12.73 -1.61
N VAL A 200 14.08 11.59 -2.15
CA VAL A 200 13.68 11.39 -3.53
C VAL A 200 12.19 11.16 -3.57
N VAL A 201 11.49 11.95 -4.40
CA VAL A 201 10.04 11.98 -4.43
C VAL A 201 9.53 12.28 -5.83
N SER A 202 8.44 11.63 -6.23
CA SER A 202 7.79 11.80 -7.53
C SER A 202 6.89 13.03 -7.58
N GLU A 203 6.58 13.51 -8.78
CA GLU A 203 5.47 14.46 -8.97
C GLU A 203 4.11 13.80 -8.66
N PRO A 204 3.10 14.57 -8.19
CA PRO A 204 3.10 16.02 -7.98
C PRO A 204 3.77 16.48 -6.66
N TYR A 205 4.21 15.54 -5.82
CA TYR A 205 4.72 15.83 -4.47
C TYR A 205 6.08 16.53 -4.49
N ALA A 206 6.91 16.26 -5.50
CA ALA A 206 8.21 16.92 -5.66
C ALA A 206 8.10 18.44 -5.82
N SER A 207 7.07 18.92 -6.53
CA SER A 207 6.81 20.35 -6.75
C SER A 207 5.72 20.92 -5.83
N MET A 208 5.20 20.14 -4.87
CA MET A 208 4.08 20.54 -4.01
C MET A 208 4.43 21.68 -3.05
N PHE A 209 5.70 21.79 -2.64
CA PHE A 209 6.17 22.78 -1.69
C PHE A 209 7.23 23.67 -2.34
N ASP A 210 6.98 24.98 -2.40
CA ASP A 210 7.99 25.95 -2.84
C ASP A 210 9.11 26.04 -1.79
N PRO A 211 10.35 25.61 -2.09
CA PRO A 211 11.45 25.67 -1.14
C PRO A 211 11.69 27.07 -0.58
N ALA A 212 11.53 28.11 -1.41
CA ALA A 212 11.80 29.49 -1.01
C ALA A 212 10.81 30.01 0.05
N SER A 213 9.62 29.41 0.12
CA SER A 213 8.59 29.76 1.11
C SER A 213 8.84 29.17 2.50
N ILE A 214 9.73 28.19 2.62
CA ILE A 214 9.97 27.47 3.88
C ILE A 214 10.90 28.31 4.76
N SER A 215 10.38 28.76 5.90
CA SER A 215 11.14 29.53 6.89
C SER A 215 12.05 28.65 7.75
N PRO A 216 13.20 29.17 8.25
CA PRO A 216 14.05 28.47 9.20
C PRO A 216 13.26 27.92 10.40
N PHE A 217 13.61 26.71 10.84
CA PHE A 217 13.05 26.18 12.08
C PHE A 217 13.46 27.07 13.26
N PRO A 218 12.62 27.22 14.31
CA PRO A 218 12.90 28.14 15.43
C PRO A 218 14.26 27.93 16.11
N ASN A 219 14.81 26.73 16.05
CA ASN A 219 16.08 26.34 16.65
C ASN A 219 17.24 26.22 15.64
N TYR A 220 17.07 26.68 14.40
CA TYR A 220 18.08 26.54 13.35
C TYR A 220 19.41 27.20 13.75
N ASP A 221 19.34 28.41 14.30
CA ASP A 221 20.51 29.18 14.74
C ASP A 221 20.93 28.92 16.19
N ASP A 222 20.49 27.82 16.82
CA ASP A 222 20.91 27.48 18.19
C ASP A 222 22.44 27.27 18.24
N PRO A 223 23.18 28.07 19.03
CA PRO A 223 24.64 28.01 19.05
C PRO A 223 25.18 26.79 19.81
N LEU A 224 24.31 26.01 20.46
CA LEU A 224 24.63 24.80 21.23
C LEU A 224 25.67 25.03 22.35
N GLU A 225 25.80 26.26 22.87
CA GLU A 225 26.82 26.65 23.86
C GLU A 225 26.77 25.79 25.13
N ASN A 226 25.57 25.50 25.62
CA ASN A 226 25.33 24.72 26.84
C ASN A 226 25.08 23.23 26.57
N LYS A 227 25.37 22.74 25.36
CA LYS A 227 25.14 21.34 24.98
C LYS A 227 26.41 20.49 25.12
N PRO A 228 26.30 19.17 25.32
CA PRO A 228 27.46 18.28 25.30
C PRO A 228 28.24 18.35 23.98
N ALA A 229 29.56 18.16 24.04
CA ALA A 229 30.44 18.24 22.87
C ALA A 229 29.98 17.34 21.70
N ILE A 230 29.41 16.17 22.01
CA ILE A 230 28.90 15.23 21.01
C ILE A 230 27.79 15.82 20.12
N GLN A 231 26.99 16.78 20.63
CA GLN A 231 25.97 17.46 19.84
C GLN A 231 26.59 18.52 18.92
N ARG A 232 27.56 19.28 19.41
CA ARG A 232 28.28 20.30 18.62
C ARG A 232 29.01 19.71 17.42
N ILE A 233 29.57 18.51 17.55
CA ILE A 233 30.27 17.86 16.43
C ILE A 233 29.32 17.24 15.38
N LYS A 234 27.99 17.23 15.60
CA LYS A 234 27.07 16.59 14.64
C LYS A 234 27.05 17.32 13.30
N ARG A 235 27.06 18.65 13.26
CA ARG A 235 27.15 19.39 11.99
C ARG A 235 28.41 19.00 11.21
N LYS A 236 29.54 18.84 11.89
CA LYS A 236 30.79 18.34 11.30
C LYS A 236 30.67 16.91 10.79
N HIS A 237 30.08 16.03 11.59
CA HIS A 237 29.88 14.62 11.23
C HIS A 237 29.00 14.46 9.99
N TRP A 238 27.91 15.24 9.92
CA TRP A 238 26.99 15.29 8.78
C TRP A 238 27.48 16.18 7.63
N LYS A 239 28.65 16.83 7.79
CA LYS A 239 29.24 17.76 6.81
C LYS A 239 28.31 18.91 6.40
N THR A 240 27.53 19.42 7.36
CA THR A 240 26.55 20.50 7.15
C THR A 240 26.96 21.83 7.78
N GLU A 241 28.23 21.97 8.19
CA GLU A 241 28.77 23.19 8.80
C GLU A 241 28.74 24.40 7.85
N SER A 242 28.89 24.15 6.55
CA SER A 242 28.90 25.18 5.51
C SER A 242 27.55 25.35 4.80
N MET A 243 26.50 24.67 5.26
CA MET A 243 25.17 24.80 4.67
C MET A 243 24.40 25.93 5.33
N ASP A 244 23.93 26.86 4.51
CA ASP A 244 22.99 27.90 4.91
C ASP A 244 21.54 27.40 4.77
N TRP A 245 20.57 28.15 5.29
CA TRP A 245 19.16 27.72 5.24
C TRP A 245 18.68 27.47 3.81
N SER A 246 19.14 28.25 2.84
CA SER A 246 18.82 28.06 1.42
C SER A 246 19.28 26.71 0.87
N ASP A 247 20.34 26.12 1.43
CA ASP A 247 20.78 24.76 1.06
C ASP A 247 19.86 23.68 1.68
N TRP A 248 19.24 23.99 2.82
CA TRP A 248 18.27 23.11 3.49
C TRP A 248 16.89 23.13 2.84
N GLN A 249 16.46 24.27 2.34
CA GLN A 249 15.11 24.47 1.80
C GLN A 249 14.69 23.40 0.77
N PRO A 250 15.50 23.03 -0.25
CA PRO A 250 15.13 21.97 -1.19
C PRO A 250 15.00 20.58 -0.53
N LEU A 251 15.90 20.26 0.41
CA LEU A 251 15.85 18.99 1.16
C LEU A 251 14.59 18.92 2.01
N VAL A 252 14.25 20.01 2.69
CA VAL A 252 13.06 20.12 3.55
C VAL A 252 11.78 20.05 2.71
N ALA A 253 11.74 20.72 1.55
CA ALA A 253 10.62 20.63 0.62
C ALA A 253 10.37 19.20 0.13
N ALA A 254 11.43 18.49 -0.29
CA ALA A 254 11.33 17.08 -0.69
C ALA A 254 10.88 16.18 0.47
N TYR A 255 11.39 16.40 1.68
CA TYR A 255 10.93 15.70 2.89
C TYR A 255 9.43 15.90 3.13
N PHE A 256 8.92 17.13 2.99
CA PHE A 256 7.48 17.41 3.09
C PHE A 256 6.67 16.75 1.97
N GLY A 257 7.18 16.74 0.74
CA GLY A 257 6.61 16.00 -0.38
C GLY A 257 6.47 14.51 -0.08
N MET A 258 7.51 13.88 0.47
CA MET A 258 7.46 12.46 0.86
C MET A 258 6.42 12.19 1.95
N VAL A 259 6.28 13.10 2.93
CA VAL A 259 5.24 12.97 3.97
C VAL A 259 3.84 13.02 3.35
N ALA A 260 3.59 13.98 2.45
CA ALA A 260 2.32 14.08 1.74
C ALA A 260 2.05 12.83 0.87
N GLN A 261 3.07 12.31 0.19
CA GLN A 261 2.95 11.08 -0.60
C GLN A 261 2.58 9.87 0.27
N ILE A 262 3.17 9.75 1.46
CA ILE A 262 2.83 8.70 2.43
C ILE A 262 1.40 8.87 2.95
N ASP A 263 0.96 10.10 3.22
CA ASP A 263 -0.42 10.35 3.66
C ASP A 263 -1.45 9.89 2.62
N ASP A 264 -1.21 10.14 1.33
CA ASP A 264 -2.09 9.63 0.27
C ASP A 264 -2.11 8.10 0.21
N GLN A 265 -1.00 7.43 0.54
CA GLN A 265 -0.99 5.98 0.66
C GLN A 265 -1.74 5.49 1.90
N VAL A 266 -1.65 6.21 3.02
CA VAL A 266 -2.47 5.95 4.21
C VAL A 266 -3.95 6.11 3.86
N ALA A 267 -4.33 7.10 3.05
CA ALA A 267 -5.71 7.28 2.58
C ALA A 267 -6.22 6.02 1.88
N ARG A 268 -5.45 5.50 0.91
CA ARG A 268 -5.79 4.28 0.17
C ARG A 268 -5.98 3.07 1.10
N VAL A 269 -5.13 2.95 2.12
CA VAL A 269 -5.24 1.90 3.13
C VAL A 269 -6.51 2.06 3.96
N LEU A 270 -6.83 3.27 4.42
CA LEU A 270 -8.04 3.52 5.21
C LEU A 270 -9.30 3.27 4.38
N ASP A 271 -9.33 3.71 3.12
CA ASP A 271 -10.44 3.49 2.20
C ASP A 271 -10.65 1.99 1.95
N GLU A 272 -9.57 1.21 1.81
CA GLU A 272 -9.65 -0.25 1.70
C GLU A 272 -10.12 -0.90 3.01
N LEU A 273 -9.66 -0.42 4.17
CA LEU A 273 -10.16 -0.90 5.46
C LEU A 273 -11.64 -0.60 5.66
N GLU A 274 -12.14 0.53 5.14
CA GLU A 274 -13.57 0.84 5.14
C GLU A 274 -14.35 -0.06 4.20
N ARG A 275 -13.80 -0.32 3.00
CA ARG A 275 -14.34 -1.33 2.09
C ARG A 275 -14.46 -2.67 2.82
N LEU A 276 -13.37 -3.13 3.44
CA LEU A 276 -13.30 -4.38 4.18
C LEU A 276 -14.19 -4.42 5.44
N ARG A 277 -14.32 -3.32 6.19
CA ARG A 277 -15.23 -3.22 7.35
C ARG A 277 -16.70 -3.18 6.94
N GLY A 278 -16.98 -2.74 5.72
CA GLY A 278 -18.29 -2.87 5.11
C GLY A 278 -18.63 -4.31 4.72
N GLU A 279 -17.68 -5.26 4.79
CA GLU A 279 -17.83 -6.56 4.10
C GLU A 279 -18.76 -7.52 4.82
N PRO A 280 -19.98 -7.70 4.30
CA PRO A 280 -20.45 -8.31 3.04
C PRO A 280 -19.88 -7.98 1.61
N THR A 281 -18.64 -7.52 1.36
CA THR A 281 -18.27 -6.70 0.16
C THR A 281 -17.41 -7.38 -0.91
N LEU A 282 -17.32 -8.71 -0.93
CA LEU A 282 -17.08 -9.43 -2.18
C LEU A 282 -18.28 -9.34 -3.12
N LEU A 283 -19.46 -8.91 -2.65
CA LEU A 283 -20.66 -8.87 -3.49
C LEU A 283 -20.50 -8.02 -4.76
N PRO A 284 -19.97 -6.78 -4.72
CA PRO A 284 -19.78 -6.00 -5.94
C PRO A 284 -18.84 -6.67 -6.96
N THR A 285 -17.69 -7.19 -6.52
CA THR A 285 -16.74 -7.88 -7.41
C THR A 285 -17.27 -9.22 -7.90
N ALA A 286 -17.97 -9.96 -7.03
CA ALA A 286 -18.64 -11.20 -7.37
C ALA A 286 -19.75 -10.97 -8.40
N ILE A 287 -20.50 -9.87 -8.31
CA ILE A 287 -21.53 -9.52 -9.28
C ILE A 287 -20.90 -9.28 -10.66
N GLU A 288 -19.81 -8.51 -10.74
CA GLU A 288 -19.11 -8.33 -12.01
C GLU A 288 -18.54 -9.65 -12.53
N GLU A 289 -17.99 -10.50 -11.66
CA GLU A 289 -17.49 -11.80 -12.10
C GLU A 289 -18.60 -12.74 -12.58
N LEU A 290 -19.75 -12.79 -11.91
CA LEU A 290 -20.89 -13.59 -12.33
C LEU A 290 -21.42 -13.10 -13.69
N LEU A 291 -21.45 -11.77 -13.90
CA LEU A 291 -21.82 -11.17 -15.18
C LEU A 291 -20.83 -11.49 -16.30
N ARG A 292 -19.53 -11.57 -15.99
CA ARG A 292 -18.49 -12.01 -16.93
C ARG A 292 -18.65 -13.51 -17.24
N TYR A 293 -18.70 -14.34 -16.21
CA TYR A 293 -18.62 -15.80 -16.29
C TYR A 293 -19.86 -16.42 -16.95
N ASP A 294 -21.05 -15.99 -16.56
CA ASP A 294 -22.30 -16.48 -17.15
C ASP A 294 -23.40 -15.42 -17.09
N GLY A 295 -23.15 -14.29 -17.74
CA GLY A 295 -24.12 -13.20 -17.82
C GLY A 295 -25.39 -13.60 -18.59
N PRO A 296 -26.54 -12.99 -18.28
CA PRO A 296 -27.82 -13.33 -18.92
C PRO A 296 -27.87 -13.03 -20.42
N VAL A 297 -26.99 -12.16 -20.92
CA VAL A 297 -26.90 -11.79 -22.34
C VAL A 297 -25.58 -12.32 -22.92
N GLN A 298 -25.69 -13.40 -23.68
CA GLN A 298 -24.53 -14.09 -24.27
C GLN A 298 -24.20 -13.61 -25.70
N ALA A 299 -25.13 -12.95 -26.37
CA ALA A 299 -24.90 -12.35 -27.68
C ALA A 299 -25.82 -11.15 -27.94
N THR A 300 -25.39 -10.25 -28.82
CA THR A 300 -26.22 -9.17 -29.35
C THR A 300 -26.04 -9.05 -30.86
N ILE A 301 -27.04 -8.50 -31.55
CA ILE A 301 -26.99 -8.26 -33.00
C ILE A 301 -26.72 -6.78 -33.29
N ARG A 302 -25.94 -6.51 -34.33
CA ARG A 302 -25.71 -5.18 -34.94
C ARG A 302 -25.95 -5.25 -36.45
N VAL A 303 -26.18 -4.09 -37.07
CA VAL A 303 -26.34 -3.96 -38.52
C VAL A 303 -25.27 -2.99 -39.01
N ALA A 304 -24.52 -3.39 -40.03
CA ALA A 304 -23.59 -2.51 -40.73
C ALA A 304 -24.35 -1.35 -41.39
N ARG A 305 -23.99 -0.10 -41.09
CA ARG A 305 -24.65 1.10 -41.66
C ARG A 305 -23.98 1.61 -42.94
N GLU A 306 -22.80 1.10 -43.23
CA GLU A 306 -21.98 1.38 -44.40
C GLU A 306 -21.07 0.16 -44.59
N ASP A 307 -20.41 0.07 -45.73
CA ASP A 307 -19.38 -0.92 -45.96
C ASP A 307 -18.21 -0.69 -44.99
N LEU A 308 -17.79 -1.74 -44.25
CA LEU A 308 -16.67 -1.64 -43.30
C LEU A 308 -15.78 -2.88 -43.30
N GLU A 309 -14.52 -2.71 -42.89
CA GLU A 309 -13.64 -3.84 -42.57
C GLU A 309 -13.46 -4.00 -41.06
N ILE A 310 -13.64 -5.23 -40.56
CA ILE A 310 -13.34 -5.63 -39.18
C ILE A 310 -12.43 -6.84 -39.21
N ASP A 311 -11.25 -6.75 -38.60
CA ASP A 311 -10.30 -7.86 -38.50
C ASP A 311 -10.00 -8.56 -39.85
N GLY A 312 -9.89 -7.77 -40.93
CA GLY A 312 -9.65 -8.27 -42.29
C GLY A 312 -10.88 -8.87 -42.98
N HIS A 313 -12.08 -8.75 -42.38
CA HIS A 313 -13.34 -9.15 -42.99
C HIS A 313 -14.14 -7.93 -43.48
N HIS A 314 -14.43 -7.91 -44.77
CA HIS A 314 -15.33 -6.93 -45.38
C HIS A 314 -16.79 -7.26 -45.07
N LEU A 315 -17.53 -6.28 -44.58
CA LEU A 315 -18.95 -6.33 -44.28
C LEU A 315 -19.66 -5.30 -45.15
N GLU A 316 -20.60 -5.75 -45.98
CA GLU A 316 -21.44 -4.87 -46.79
C GLU A 316 -22.47 -4.14 -45.92
N GLU A 317 -22.86 -2.93 -46.32
CA GLU A 317 -23.99 -2.21 -45.73
C GLU A 317 -25.24 -3.11 -45.62
N GLY A 318 -25.87 -3.12 -44.45
CA GLY A 318 -27.04 -3.94 -44.14
C GLY A 318 -26.71 -5.34 -43.59
N SER A 319 -25.44 -5.75 -43.57
CA SER A 319 -25.03 -7.03 -42.98
C SER A 319 -25.38 -7.12 -41.50
N LEU A 320 -25.90 -8.29 -41.08
CA LEU A 320 -26.13 -8.60 -39.66
C LEU A 320 -24.85 -9.13 -39.03
N VAL A 321 -24.42 -8.51 -37.93
CA VAL A 321 -23.25 -8.90 -37.15
C VAL A 321 -23.70 -9.42 -35.80
N LEU A 322 -23.48 -10.71 -35.54
CA LEU A 322 -23.69 -11.31 -34.23
C LEU A 322 -22.43 -11.13 -33.39
N VAL A 323 -22.53 -10.39 -32.30
CA VAL A 323 -21.45 -10.15 -31.35
C VAL A 323 -21.59 -11.16 -30.21
N GLY A 324 -20.64 -12.09 -30.10
CA GLY A 324 -20.59 -13.09 -29.03
C GLY A 324 -20.03 -12.50 -27.74
N ILE A 325 -20.89 -11.95 -26.88
CA ILE A 325 -20.52 -11.36 -25.58
C ILE A 325 -19.92 -12.42 -24.66
N GLY A 326 -20.51 -13.63 -24.63
CA GLY A 326 -20.00 -14.74 -23.83
C GLY A 326 -18.57 -15.11 -24.19
N ALA A 327 -18.29 -15.24 -25.49
CA ALA A 327 -16.95 -15.52 -26.01
C ALA A 327 -15.98 -14.38 -25.69
N ALA A 328 -16.38 -13.13 -25.85
CA ALA A 328 -15.55 -11.97 -25.52
C ALA A 328 -15.23 -11.90 -24.01
N ASN A 329 -16.18 -12.24 -23.15
CA ASN A 329 -15.97 -12.31 -21.69
C ASN A 329 -15.06 -13.48 -21.25
N HIS A 330 -14.75 -14.41 -22.15
CA HIS A 330 -13.81 -15.52 -21.94
C HIS A 330 -12.55 -15.40 -22.82
N ASP A 331 -12.33 -14.24 -23.45
CA ASP A 331 -11.17 -14.03 -24.32
C ASP A 331 -9.88 -14.07 -23.49
N PRO A 332 -8.97 -15.05 -23.72
CA PRO A 332 -7.71 -15.15 -22.99
C PRO A 332 -6.74 -13.99 -23.27
N ALA A 333 -6.97 -13.18 -24.31
CA ALA A 333 -6.22 -11.95 -24.54
C ALA A 333 -6.60 -10.82 -23.57
N VAL A 334 -7.78 -10.90 -22.94
CA VAL A 334 -8.30 -9.90 -21.98
C VAL A 334 -8.32 -10.45 -20.55
N PHE A 335 -8.72 -11.71 -20.37
CA PHE A 335 -8.91 -12.33 -19.06
C PHE A 335 -7.92 -13.47 -18.82
N ARG A 336 -7.14 -13.37 -17.74
CA ARG A 336 -6.28 -14.48 -17.25
C ARG A 336 -7.15 -15.60 -16.68
N GLU A 337 -6.91 -16.85 -17.05
CA GLU A 337 -7.71 -18.01 -16.60
C GLU A 337 -9.24 -17.76 -16.79
N PRO A 338 -9.73 -17.56 -18.02
CA PRO A 338 -11.10 -17.09 -18.27
C PRO A 338 -12.18 -18.08 -17.80
N GLU A 339 -11.88 -19.38 -17.84
CA GLU A 339 -12.77 -20.47 -17.43
C GLU A 339 -12.88 -20.65 -15.91
N ARG A 340 -12.09 -19.90 -15.12
CA ARG A 340 -12.15 -19.93 -13.66
C ARG A 340 -13.06 -18.81 -13.15
N LEU A 341 -14.06 -19.19 -12.37
CA LEU A 341 -14.87 -18.25 -11.60
C LEU A 341 -14.03 -17.71 -10.43
N ASP A 342 -13.72 -16.42 -10.47
CA ASP A 342 -12.94 -15.72 -9.45
C ASP A 342 -13.72 -14.50 -8.95
N VAL A 343 -14.42 -14.65 -7.82
CA VAL A 343 -15.29 -13.60 -7.25
C VAL A 343 -14.55 -12.33 -6.82
N GLY A 344 -13.22 -12.37 -6.78
CA GLY A 344 -12.36 -11.20 -6.54
C GLY A 344 -11.72 -10.63 -7.80
N ARG A 345 -12.11 -11.07 -9.00
CA ARG A 345 -11.47 -10.65 -10.26
C ARG A 345 -11.55 -9.14 -10.47
N ASP A 346 -10.39 -8.50 -10.53
CA ASP A 346 -10.19 -7.10 -10.89
C ASP A 346 -8.81 -6.93 -11.59
N PRO A 347 -8.70 -6.20 -12.71
CA PRO A 347 -9.78 -5.56 -13.47
C PRO A 347 -10.74 -6.58 -14.13
N ASN A 348 -12.03 -6.22 -14.22
CA ASN A 348 -13.06 -7.05 -14.86
C ASN A 348 -13.78 -6.31 -16.01
N PRO A 349 -13.11 -6.06 -17.15
CA PRO A 349 -13.65 -5.27 -18.26
C PRO A 349 -14.65 -6.08 -19.12
N HIS A 350 -15.65 -6.71 -18.50
CA HIS A 350 -16.64 -7.52 -19.19
C HIS A 350 -17.62 -6.68 -20.01
N LEU A 351 -18.21 -7.29 -21.05
CA LEU A 351 -19.16 -6.64 -21.95
C LEU A 351 -20.63 -6.97 -21.64
N ALA A 352 -20.93 -7.50 -20.46
CA ALA A 352 -22.29 -7.91 -20.07
C ALA A 352 -23.33 -6.77 -20.16
N PHE A 353 -22.90 -5.51 -19.98
CA PHE A 353 -23.73 -4.32 -20.12
C PHE A 353 -23.51 -3.56 -21.44
N GLY A 354 -22.76 -4.12 -22.38
CA GLY A 354 -22.33 -3.40 -23.59
C GLY A 354 -21.22 -2.38 -23.30
N PHE A 355 -20.94 -1.52 -24.27
CA PHE A 355 -19.82 -0.58 -24.23
C PHE A 355 -20.13 0.72 -24.99
N GLY A 356 -19.47 1.82 -24.61
CA GLY A 356 -19.55 3.12 -25.28
C GLY A 356 -20.98 3.69 -25.32
N ALA A 357 -21.37 4.24 -26.47
CA ALA A 357 -22.70 4.84 -26.68
C ALA A 357 -23.87 3.84 -26.54
N HIS A 358 -23.58 2.53 -26.49
CA HIS A 358 -24.57 1.47 -26.34
C HIS A 358 -24.43 0.75 -24.98
N PHE A 359 -23.86 1.42 -23.98
CA PHE A 359 -23.82 0.93 -22.61
C PHE A 359 -25.23 0.89 -22.01
N CYS A 360 -25.56 -0.18 -21.29
CA CYS A 360 -26.87 -0.44 -20.72
C CYS A 360 -27.23 0.65 -19.69
N MET A 361 -28.32 1.37 -19.96
CA MET A 361 -28.84 2.38 -19.03
C MET A 361 -29.28 1.78 -17.69
N GLY A 362 -29.64 0.49 -17.66
CA GLY A 362 -30.07 -0.22 -16.46
C GLY A 362 -28.93 -0.80 -15.62
N ALA A 363 -27.66 -0.69 -16.05
CA ALA A 363 -26.54 -1.31 -15.36
C ALA A 363 -26.39 -0.89 -13.87
N PRO A 364 -26.58 0.39 -13.49
CA PRO A 364 -26.53 0.77 -12.07
C PRO A 364 -27.63 0.12 -11.23
N LEU A 365 -28.85 0.02 -11.77
CA LEU A 365 -29.98 -0.60 -11.08
C LEU A 365 -29.78 -2.10 -10.92
N ALA A 366 -29.36 -2.79 -11.98
CA ALA A 366 -29.11 -4.23 -11.94
C ALA A 366 -28.04 -4.62 -10.91
N ARG A 367 -26.95 -3.83 -10.79
CA ARG A 367 -25.92 -4.03 -9.77
C ARG A 367 -26.47 -3.86 -8.37
N LEU A 368 -27.23 -2.79 -8.13
CA LEU A 368 -27.84 -2.52 -6.83
C LEU A 368 -28.80 -3.63 -6.42
N GLU A 369 -29.67 -4.07 -7.34
CA GLU A 369 -30.63 -5.14 -7.08
C GLU A 369 -29.94 -6.47 -6.79
N ALA A 370 -28.89 -6.81 -7.56
CA ALA A 370 -28.10 -8.01 -7.33
C ALA A 370 -27.38 -7.96 -5.96
N GLU A 371 -26.80 -6.82 -5.60
CA GLU A 371 -26.12 -6.64 -4.32
C GLU A 371 -27.08 -6.83 -3.15
N ILE A 372 -28.27 -6.21 -3.20
CA ILE A 372 -29.31 -6.38 -2.19
C ILE A 372 -29.77 -7.84 -2.12
N ALA A 373 -30.04 -8.46 -3.27
CA ALA A 373 -30.56 -9.83 -3.33
C ALA A 373 -29.56 -10.84 -2.77
N PHE A 374 -28.30 -10.80 -3.22
CA PHE A 374 -27.27 -11.73 -2.76
C PHE A 374 -26.92 -11.50 -1.28
N ARG A 375 -26.87 -10.23 -0.82
CA ARG A 375 -26.67 -9.92 0.59
C ARG A 375 -27.75 -10.53 1.46
N VAL A 376 -29.02 -10.27 1.16
CA VAL A 376 -30.16 -10.81 1.93
C VAL A 376 -30.18 -12.33 1.90
N LEU A 377 -29.85 -12.94 0.76
CA LEU A 377 -29.82 -14.40 0.61
C LEU A 377 -28.74 -15.03 1.52
N LEU A 378 -27.52 -14.50 1.46
CA LEU A 378 -26.38 -15.01 2.25
C LEU A 378 -26.56 -14.78 3.75
N GLU A 379 -27.09 -13.62 4.14
CA GLU A 379 -27.42 -13.31 5.54
C GLU A 379 -28.51 -14.23 6.09
N ARG A 380 -29.56 -14.50 5.30
CA ARG A 380 -30.71 -15.29 5.75
C ARG A 380 -30.45 -16.79 5.75
N PHE A 381 -29.56 -17.28 4.89
CA PHE A 381 -29.27 -18.71 4.75
C PHE A 381 -27.75 -18.98 4.78
N PRO A 382 -27.06 -18.73 5.90
CA PRO A 382 -25.60 -18.83 6.00
C PRO A 382 -25.05 -20.26 5.86
N HIS A 383 -25.92 -21.27 5.92
CA HIS A 383 -25.57 -22.68 5.79
C HIS A 383 -26.20 -23.33 4.55
N MET A 384 -26.58 -22.52 3.55
CA MET A 384 -27.10 -23.06 2.30
C MET A 384 -26.03 -23.94 1.63
N ALA A 385 -26.45 -25.09 1.13
CA ALA A 385 -25.60 -26.03 0.41
C ALA A 385 -26.43 -26.70 -0.69
N LEU A 386 -25.76 -27.27 -1.68
CA LEU A 386 -26.43 -28.08 -2.70
C LEU A 386 -27.13 -29.27 -2.04
N ALA A 387 -28.41 -29.46 -2.34
CA ALA A 387 -29.16 -30.61 -1.86
C ALA A 387 -28.69 -31.93 -2.52
N THR A 388 -28.10 -31.84 -3.71
CA THR A 388 -27.57 -32.95 -4.50
C THR A 388 -26.46 -32.41 -5.41
N GLU A 389 -25.47 -33.25 -5.72
CA GLU A 389 -24.37 -32.93 -6.66
C GLU A 389 -24.82 -32.93 -8.13
N ALA A 390 -26.01 -33.47 -8.43
CA ALA A 390 -26.61 -33.51 -9.76
C ALA A 390 -27.98 -32.80 -9.71
N PRO A 391 -28.01 -31.46 -9.82
CA PRO A 391 -29.27 -30.72 -9.84
C PRO A 391 -30.11 -31.13 -11.05
N GLU A 392 -31.39 -31.46 -10.82
CA GLU A 392 -32.37 -31.64 -11.88
C GLU A 392 -32.85 -30.25 -12.33
N PHE A 393 -32.37 -29.80 -13.49
CA PHE A 393 -32.91 -28.60 -14.14
C PHE A 393 -34.26 -28.94 -14.76
N ARG A 394 -35.30 -28.18 -14.42
CA ARG A 394 -36.66 -28.35 -14.95
C ARG A 394 -36.99 -27.32 -16.02
#